data_AF-A0A1Q6L6E9-F1
#
_entry.id   AF-A0A1Q6L6E9-F1
#
_cell.length_a   1.000
_cell.length_b   1.000
_cell.length_c   1.000
_cell.angle_alpha   90.00
_cell.angle_beta   90.00
_cell.angle_gamma   90.00
#
_symmetry.space_group_name_H-M   'P 1'
#
loop_
_entity.id
_entity.type
_entity.pdbx_description
1 polymer ?
#
loop_
_entity_poly.entity_id
_entity_poly.type
_entity_poly.pdbx_seq_one_letter_code
_entity_poly.pdbx_strand_id
1 'polypeptide(L)'
;MNKKEKEILNIEQSFKDTLENEIVEQNTENKKVEIKDIKYVGKATWKDKVNGKDISDAVFIVEKQIKEIDENGKERITEQKNYYLGDKCIGGGLENNDVIYQSNFANSEPDKMQAVNDLLEKVSDKELNEYSLNNLQNKELAEVLSAYLGKEIKPEEVQTELDKMSEEELEELNEEKEENKKEENSLTDKQAEKVKVNGIQKVDLNTKVDGKENLAQRLDLKEYDSIFVIYSDNIKDISKKSKEKINNTTYSLVGMKNDGTAKVLNDEFEMDKTVGNNASREQTKVKADSTATRDNKDQSVYTRKSNGASIGCENDMGNVNMFLYQKTKEENENVGIQIETSKTKKIPVETRRVFNRNQGVYQNDKVQDEIEEHTENGCEPKDVKDFDGKEYTETHEHIDIDYYVRQIQNYENEDGEQSINEVFTEKEIKDKLLRDLDKYKDKISTEQIIENVKNEMDADAQIYTREHKLEQ
;
A
#
# COMPACT_ATOMS: atom_id res chain seq x y z
N MET A 1 7.71 -23.82 -21.33
CA MET A 1 8.88 -24.13 -20.48
C MET A 1 8.46 -25.14 -19.44
N ASN A 2 9.38 -26.01 -19.01
CA ASN A 2 9.11 -26.92 -17.88
C ASN A 2 9.29 -26.21 -16.53
N LYS A 3 8.85 -26.87 -15.44
CA LYS A 3 8.89 -26.28 -14.08
C LYS A 3 10.30 -25.90 -13.63
N LYS A 4 11.31 -26.72 -13.95
CA LYS A 4 12.71 -26.48 -13.58
C LYS A 4 13.27 -25.26 -14.30
N GLU A 5 12.99 -25.10 -15.58
CA GLU A 5 13.36 -23.93 -16.39
C GLU A 5 12.76 -22.64 -15.81
N LYS A 6 11.47 -22.67 -15.44
CA LYS A 6 10.80 -21.53 -14.80
C LYS A 6 11.44 -21.18 -13.44
N GLU A 7 11.81 -22.18 -12.65
CA GLU A 7 12.48 -21.95 -11.35
C GLU A 7 13.86 -21.31 -11.55
N ILE A 8 14.65 -21.79 -12.52
CA ILE A 8 15.98 -21.23 -12.81
C ILE A 8 15.87 -19.80 -13.37
N LEU A 9 14.99 -19.55 -14.34
CA LEU A 9 14.75 -18.22 -14.90
C LEU A 9 14.45 -17.20 -13.81
N ASN A 10 13.58 -17.56 -12.85
CA ASN A 10 13.24 -16.69 -11.73
C ASN A 10 14.43 -16.38 -10.80
N ILE A 11 15.29 -17.38 -10.56
CA ILE A 11 16.49 -17.23 -9.72
C ILE A 11 17.49 -16.30 -10.42
N GLU A 12 17.74 -16.51 -11.72
CA GLU A 12 18.67 -15.70 -12.50
C GLU A 12 18.18 -14.26 -12.69
N GLN A 13 16.89 -14.06 -12.95
CA GLN A 13 16.30 -12.73 -13.09
C GLN A 13 16.39 -11.93 -11.77
N SER A 14 16.07 -12.56 -10.64
CA SER A 14 16.20 -11.92 -9.33
C SER A 14 17.65 -11.53 -9.01
N PHE A 15 18.61 -12.32 -9.47
CA PHE A 15 20.02 -12.03 -9.30
C PHE A 15 20.49 -10.92 -10.25
N LYS A 16 19.99 -10.89 -11.49
CA LYS A 16 20.23 -9.80 -12.45
C LYS A 16 19.85 -8.44 -11.87
N ASP A 17 18.66 -8.32 -11.30
CA ASP A 17 18.17 -7.06 -10.71
C ASP A 17 19.10 -6.57 -9.58
N THR A 18 19.64 -7.51 -8.80
CA THR A 18 20.61 -7.20 -7.73
C THR A 18 21.93 -6.68 -8.31
N LEU A 19 22.43 -7.33 -9.36
CA LEU A 19 23.68 -6.94 -10.03
C LEU A 19 23.59 -5.64 -10.83
N GLU A 20 22.44 -5.37 -11.46
CA GLU A 20 22.24 -4.14 -12.22
C GLU A 20 22.35 -2.91 -11.33
N ASN A 21 21.82 -2.98 -10.10
CA ASN A 21 22.01 -1.91 -9.11
C ASN A 21 23.49 -1.68 -8.76
N GLU A 22 24.27 -2.75 -8.58
CA GLU A 22 25.71 -2.66 -8.32
C GLU A 22 26.48 -2.09 -9.53
N ILE A 23 26.09 -2.47 -10.74
CA ILE A 23 26.75 -2.05 -11.99
C ILE A 23 26.46 -0.60 -12.33
N VAL A 24 25.27 -0.08 -12.02
CA VAL A 24 24.95 1.34 -12.20
C VAL A 24 25.92 2.23 -11.43
N GLU A 25 26.32 1.83 -10.22
CA GLU A 25 27.32 2.57 -9.42
C GLU A 25 28.75 2.48 -9.99
N GLN A 26 29.04 1.46 -10.81
CA GLN A 26 30.35 1.24 -11.44
C GLN A 26 30.49 1.96 -12.80
N ASN A 27 29.37 2.39 -13.38
CA ASN A 27 29.36 3.07 -14.66
C ASN A 27 29.82 4.53 -14.53
N THR A 28 30.74 4.93 -15.41
CA THR A 28 31.25 6.29 -15.51
C THR A 28 31.20 6.74 -16.97
N GLU A 29 31.44 8.02 -17.23
CA GLU A 29 31.46 8.58 -18.59
C GLU A 29 32.38 7.81 -19.55
N ASN A 30 33.50 7.27 -19.05
CA ASN A 30 34.50 6.56 -19.84
C ASN A 30 34.48 5.03 -19.65
N LYS A 31 33.55 4.49 -18.85
CA LYS A 31 33.45 3.04 -18.60
C LYS A 31 32.01 2.62 -18.42
N LYS A 32 31.54 1.75 -19.31
CA LYS A 32 30.22 1.13 -19.25
C LYS A 32 30.33 -0.38 -19.11
N VAL A 33 29.73 -0.92 -18.07
CA VAL A 33 29.63 -2.35 -17.81
C VAL A 33 28.20 -2.79 -18.13
N GLU A 34 28.06 -3.85 -18.92
CA GLU A 34 26.79 -4.45 -19.33
C GLU A 34 26.81 -5.94 -19.00
N ILE A 35 25.73 -6.46 -18.42
CA ILE A 35 25.56 -7.90 -18.22
C ILE A 35 25.15 -8.50 -19.56
N LYS A 36 25.96 -9.43 -20.08
CA LYS A 36 25.63 -10.19 -21.27
C LYS A 36 24.73 -11.38 -20.96
N ASP A 37 25.07 -12.17 -19.95
CA ASP A 37 24.31 -13.36 -19.60
C ASP A 37 24.55 -13.74 -18.12
N ILE A 38 23.62 -14.51 -17.55
CA ILE A 38 23.71 -15.06 -16.19
C ILE A 38 23.39 -16.54 -16.26
N LYS A 39 24.20 -17.35 -15.57
CA LYS A 39 24.06 -18.81 -15.53
C LYS A 39 24.03 -19.28 -14.08
N TYR A 40 22.92 -19.88 -13.67
CA TYR A 40 22.78 -20.51 -12.37
C TYR A 40 23.40 -21.91 -12.36
N VAL A 41 24.43 -22.10 -11.54
CA VAL A 41 25.17 -23.37 -11.45
C VAL A 41 24.50 -24.33 -10.47
N GLY A 42 23.95 -23.82 -9.37
CA GLY A 42 23.37 -24.64 -8.30
C GLY A 42 23.60 -24.05 -6.92
N LYS A 43 23.58 -24.90 -5.88
CA LYS A 43 23.89 -24.50 -4.51
C LYS A 43 25.17 -25.17 -4.02
N ALA A 44 26.18 -24.38 -3.68
CA ALA A 44 27.36 -24.86 -2.98
C ALA A 44 27.02 -25.02 -1.50
N THR A 45 27.41 -26.14 -0.87
CA THR A 45 27.12 -26.43 0.54
C THR A 45 28.39 -26.69 1.31
N TRP A 46 28.55 -26.06 2.47
CA TRP A 46 29.69 -26.22 3.36
C TRP A 46 29.23 -26.20 4.83
N LYS A 47 30.15 -26.50 5.75
CA LYS A 47 29.88 -26.54 7.19
C LYS A 47 30.12 -25.17 7.84
N ASP A 48 29.16 -24.70 8.61
CA ASP A 48 29.28 -23.51 9.45
C ASP A 48 30.44 -23.65 10.45
N LYS A 49 31.34 -22.67 10.48
CA LYS A 49 32.54 -22.64 11.34
C LYS A 49 32.22 -22.51 12.83
N VAL A 50 31.01 -22.05 13.18
CA VAL A 50 30.55 -21.82 14.56
C VAL A 50 29.75 -23.01 15.08
N ASN A 51 28.78 -23.50 14.30
CA ASN A 51 27.81 -24.51 14.79
C ASN A 51 27.85 -25.86 14.04
N GLY A 52 28.69 -26.00 13.00
CA GLY A 52 28.86 -27.25 12.25
C GLY A 52 27.65 -27.69 11.42
N LYS A 53 26.64 -26.84 11.25
CA LYS A 53 25.48 -27.13 10.37
C LYS A 53 25.84 -26.87 8.91
N ASP A 54 25.11 -27.52 8.02
CA ASP A 54 25.23 -27.26 6.59
C ASP A 54 24.61 -25.91 6.24
N ILE A 55 25.39 -25.07 5.55
CA ILE A 55 24.97 -23.81 4.94
C ILE A 55 25.10 -23.99 3.43
N SER A 56 24.12 -23.49 2.68
CA SER A 56 24.14 -23.54 1.22
C SER A 56 23.82 -22.19 0.62
N ASP A 57 24.62 -21.73 -0.32
CA ASP A 57 24.35 -20.54 -1.14
C ASP A 57 24.36 -20.84 -2.63
N ALA A 58 23.62 -20.02 -3.38
CA ALA A 58 23.55 -20.09 -4.83
C ALA A 58 24.88 -19.72 -5.48
N VAL A 59 25.27 -20.42 -6.54
CA VAL A 59 26.45 -20.12 -7.35
C VAL A 59 26.00 -19.64 -8.72
N PHE A 60 26.54 -18.50 -9.15
CA PHE A 60 26.25 -17.91 -10.45
C PHE A 60 27.53 -17.62 -11.24
N ILE A 61 27.42 -17.74 -12.56
CA ILE A 61 28.42 -17.25 -13.51
C ILE A 61 27.78 -16.10 -14.27
N VAL A 62 28.45 -14.96 -14.28
CA VAL A 62 27.97 -13.73 -14.91
C VAL A 62 28.93 -13.37 -16.01
N GLU A 63 28.43 -13.31 -17.25
CA GLU A 63 29.18 -12.83 -18.40
C GLU A 63 28.94 -11.33 -18.52
N LYS A 64 30.01 -10.54 -18.46
CA LYS A 64 29.97 -9.09 -18.53
C LYS A 64 30.73 -8.59 -19.75
N GLN A 65 30.22 -7.55 -20.37
CA GLN A 65 30.93 -6.76 -21.35
C GLN A 65 31.28 -5.40 -20.74
N ILE A 66 32.55 -5.02 -20.83
CA ILE A 66 33.06 -3.75 -20.34
C ILE A 66 33.55 -2.95 -21.55
N LYS A 67 32.90 -1.80 -21.78
CA LYS A 67 33.27 -0.81 -22.80
C LYS A 67 33.99 0.33 -22.11
N GLU A 68 35.27 0.52 -22.40
CA GLU A 68 36.09 1.62 -21.87
C GLU A 68 36.51 2.55 -23.01
N ILE A 69 36.40 3.86 -22.81
CA ILE A 69 36.87 4.89 -23.75
C ILE A 69 38.22 5.39 -23.24
N ASP A 70 39.26 5.28 -24.06
CA ASP A 70 40.58 5.79 -23.70
C ASP A 70 40.69 7.32 -23.86
N GLU A 71 41.79 7.91 -23.38
CA GLU A 71 42.04 9.36 -23.45
C GLU A 71 42.03 9.94 -24.88
N ASN A 72 42.09 9.08 -25.91
CA ASN A 72 42.04 9.45 -27.31
C ASN A 72 40.65 9.24 -27.95
N GLY A 73 39.63 8.89 -27.14
CA GLY A 73 38.27 8.62 -27.61
C GLY A 73 38.09 7.25 -28.28
N LYS A 74 39.06 6.34 -28.14
CA LYS A 74 38.98 5.00 -28.73
C LYS A 74 38.31 4.03 -27.76
N GLU A 75 37.26 3.36 -28.25
CA GLU A 75 36.55 2.33 -27.50
C GLU A 75 37.35 1.02 -27.43
N ARG A 76 37.43 0.45 -26.23
CA ARG A 76 37.95 -0.87 -25.94
C ARG A 76 36.86 -1.71 -25.30
N ILE A 77 36.53 -2.83 -25.93
CA ILE A 77 35.55 -3.79 -25.43
C ILE A 77 36.31 -4.98 -24.82
N THR A 78 35.98 -5.32 -23.58
CA THR A 78 36.55 -6.49 -22.87
C THR A 78 35.42 -7.35 -22.33
N GLU A 79 35.50 -8.65 -22.50
CA GLU A 79 34.52 -9.62 -21.99
C GLU A 79 35.11 -10.38 -20.80
N GLN A 80 34.33 -10.48 -19.73
CA GLN A 80 34.75 -11.03 -18.45
C GLN A 80 33.70 -12.01 -17.94
N LYS A 81 34.18 -13.08 -17.29
CA LYS A 81 33.36 -14.03 -16.54
C LYS A 81 33.60 -13.82 -15.07
N ASN A 82 32.54 -13.53 -14.32
CA ASN A 82 32.59 -13.33 -12.88
C ASN A 82 31.81 -14.44 -12.18
N TYR A 83 32.36 -14.94 -11.08
CA TYR A 83 31.78 -16.00 -10.27
C TYR A 83 31.25 -15.42 -8.97
N TYR A 84 30.04 -15.80 -8.62
CA TYR A 84 29.36 -15.30 -7.43
C TYR A 84 28.90 -16.45 -6.54
N LEU A 85 28.99 -16.23 -5.23
CA LEU A 85 28.39 -17.06 -4.19
C LEU A 85 27.41 -16.20 -3.40
N GLY A 86 26.12 -16.49 -3.56
CA GLY A 86 25.05 -15.58 -3.14
C GLY A 86 25.14 -14.27 -3.94
N ASP A 87 25.19 -13.16 -3.22
CA ASP A 87 25.34 -11.80 -3.74
C ASP A 87 26.80 -11.36 -3.89
N LYS A 88 27.78 -12.17 -3.43
CA LYS A 88 29.19 -11.76 -3.38
C LYS A 88 29.98 -12.28 -4.59
N CYS A 89 30.67 -11.37 -5.27
CA CYS A 89 31.66 -11.71 -6.29
C CYS A 89 32.88 -12.35 -5.62
N ILE A 90 33.16 -13.63 -5.91
CA ILE A 90 34.23 -14.42 -5.30
C ILE A 90 35.45 -14.58 -6.21
N GLY A 91 35.31 -14.30 -7.50
CA GLY A 91 36.37 -14.45 -8.48
C GLY A 91 35.94 -14.03 -9.88
N GLY A 92 36.89 -14.01 -10.81
CA GLY A 92 36.61 -13.73 -12.20
C GLY A 92 37.82 -13.87 -13.12
N GLY A 93 37.58 -13.92 -14.42
CA GLY A 93 38.61 -14.09 -15.44
C GLY A 93 38.18 -13.60 -16.81
N LEU A 94 39.13 -13.50 -17.73
CA LEU A 94 38.84 -13.34 -19.16
C LEU A 94 38.31 -14.66 -19.74
N GLU A 95 37.53 -14.60 -20.82
CA GLU A 95 36.57 -15.63 -21.28
C GLU A 95 37.04 -17.11 -21.36
N ASN A 96 38.34 -17.41 -21.25
CA ASN A 96 38.92 -18.75 -21.46
C ASN A 96 39.86 -19.25 -20.34
N ASN A 97 39.89 -18.62 -19.17
CA ASN A 97 40.75 -19.05 -18.06
C ASN A 97 39.94 -19.64 -16.89
N ASP A 98 40.57 -20.59 -16.18
CA ASP A 98 40.11 -21.11 -14.89
C ASP A 98 39.73 -19.98 -13.92
N VAL A 99 38.82 -20.26 -12.99
CA VAL A 99 38.36 -19.28 -12.00
C VAL A 99 39.54 -18.72 -11.21
N ILE A 100 39.81 -17.42 -11.35
CA ILE A 100 40.77 -16.72 -10.50
C ILE A 100 39.99 -16.16 -9.31
N TYR A 101 40.05 -16.87 -8.19
CA TYR A 101 39.45 -16.44 -6.93
C TYR A 101 40.15 -15.20 -6.37
N GLN A 102 39.37 -14.30 -5.77
CA GLN A 102 39.92 -13.17 -5.04
C GLN A 102 40.77 -13.66 -3.86
N SER A 103 41.96 -13.08 -3.67
CA SER A 103 42.91 -13.52 -2.64
C SER A 103 42.30 -13.58 -1.23
N ASN A 104 41.41 -12.63 -0.89
CA ASN A 104 40.74 -12.63 0.40
C ASN A 104 39.82 -13.84 0.56
N PHE A 105 39.02 -14.16 -0.46
CA PHE A 105 38.13 -15.31 -0.45
C PHE A 105 38.91 -16.63 -0.36
N ALA A 106 39.91 -16.80 -1.24
CA ALA A 106 40.73 -18.02 -1.28
C ALA A 106 41.46 -18.29 0.05
N ASN A 107 41.92 -17.24 0.74
CA ASN A 107 42.64 -17.38 2.00
C ASN A 107 41.73 -17.55 3.23
N SER A 108 40.57 -16.90 3.26
CA SER A 108 39.69 -16.88 4.44
C SER A 108 38.57 -17.94 4.41
N GLU A 109 38.21 -18.40 3.22
CA GLU A 109 37.06 -19.29 3.00
C GLU A 109 37.40 -20.51 2.11
N PRO A 110 38.45 -21.30 2.44
CA PRO A 110 38.88 -22.43 1.61
C PRO A 110 37.82 -23.55 1.49
N ASP A 111 36.99 -23.70 2.53
CA ASP A 111 35.84 -24.61 2.57
C ASP A 111 34.74 -24.22 1.57
N LYS A 112 34.44 -22.92 1.46
CA LYS A 112 33.48 -22.41 0.48
C LYS A 112 34.03 -22.53 -0.94
N MET A 113 35.30 -22.20 -1.13
CA MET A 113 36.00 -22.35 -2.41
C MET A 113 35.95 -23.80 -2.91
N GLN A 114 36.21 -24.78 -2.04
CA GLN A 114 36.10 -26.19 -2.40
C GLN A 114 34.67 -26.57 -2.79
N ALA A 115 33.66 -26.13 -2.03
CA ALA A 115 32.26 -26.42 -2.33
C ALA A 115 31.80 -25.84 -3.68
N VAL A 116 32.33 -24.66 -4.06
CA VAL A 116 32.07 -24.05 -5.37
C VAL A 116 32.77 -24.84 -6.49
N ASN A 117 34.04 -25.21 -6.33
CA ASN A 117 34.76 -26.02 -7.31
C ASN A 117 34.09 -27.38 -7.54
N ASP A 118 33.72 -28.07 -6.45
CA ASP A 118 33.01 -29.36 -6.51
C ASP A 118 31.66 -29.28 -7.25
N LEU A 119 31.04 -28.10 -7.26
CA LEU A 119 29.81 -27.84 -7.98
C LEU A 119 30.11 -27.55 -9.46
N LEU A 120 31.08 -26.68 -9.75
CA LEU A 120 31.48 -26.33 -11.11
C LEU A 120 31.98 -27.56 -11.90
N GLU A 121 32.70 -28.49 -11.27
CA GLU A 121 33.17 -29.72 -11.91
C GLU A 121 32.03 -30.70 -12.29
N LYS A 122 30.88 -30.59 -11.62
CA LYS A 122 29.73 -31.50 -11.85
C LYS A 122 28.77 -31.02 -12.93
N VAL A 123 28.80 -29.73 -13.26
CA VAL A 123 27.87 -29.13 -14.21
C VAL A 123 28.58 -28.92 -15.53
N SER A 124 27.97 -29.36 -16.63
CA SER A 124 28.55 -29.16 -17.96
C SER A 124 28.26 -27.77 -18.51
N ASP A 125 29.18 -27.19 -19.28
CA ASP A 125 28.95 -25.93 -20.01
C ASP A 125 27.70 -25.99 -20.91
N LYS A 126 27.40 -27.18 -21.44
CA LYS A 126 26.20 -27.41 -22.25
C LYS A 126 24.93 -27.18 -21.43
N GLU A 127 24.86 -27.74 -20.22
CA GLU A 127 23.72 -27.53 -19.32
C GLU A 127 23.65 -26.07 -18.85
N LEU A 128 24.76 -25.45 -18.51
CA LEU A 128 24.79 -24.04 -18.10
C LEU A 128 24.31 -23.10 -19.21
N ASN A 129 24.67 -23.38 -20.46
CA ASN A 129 24.18 -22.61 -21.59
C ASN A 129 22.69 -22.89 -21.85
N GLU A 130 22.22 -24.13 -21.76
CA GLU A 130 20.80 -24.47 -21.97
C GLU A 130 19.87 -23.71 -20.99
N TYR A 131 20.30 -23.57 -19.74
CA TYR A 131 19.56 -22.88 -18.69
C TYR A 131 20.00 -21.43 -18.47
N SER A 132 20.76 -20.83 -19.38
CA SER A 132 21.19 -19.44 -19.20
C SER A 132 20.03 -18.47 -19.32
N LEU A 133 20.15 -17.31 -18.67
CA LEU A 133 19.11 -16.30 -18.61
C LEU A 133 18.64 -15.90 -20.00
N ASN A 134 19.57 -15.64 -20.93
CA ASN A 134 19.22 -15.28 -22.30
C ASN A 134 18.45 -16.39 -23.02
N ASN A 135 18.87 -17.65 -22.86
CA ASN A 135 18.21 -18.77 -23.53
C ASN A 135 16.83 -19.04 -22.95
N LEU A 136 16.67 -18.94 -21.63
CA LEU A 136 15.37 -19.09 -20.98
C LEU A 136 14.42 -17.94 -21.32
N GLN A 137 14.90 -16.69 -21.39
CA GLN A 137 14.11 -15.55 -21.85
C GLN A 137 13.68 -15.69 -23.31
N ASN A 138 14.57 -16.15 -24.19
CA ASN A 138 14.21 -16.42 -25.59
C ASN A 138 13.20 -17.56 -25.70
N LYS A 139 13.30 -18.58 -24.85
CA LYS A 139 12.34 -19.69 -24.83
C LYS A 139 10.96 -19.24 -24.34
N GLU A 140 10.90 -18.39 -23.32
CA GLU A 140 9.65 -17.76 -22.87
C GLU A 140 9.04 -16.89 -23.96
N LEU A 141 9.85 -16.06 -24.62
CA LEU A 141 9.38 -15.17 -25.69
C LEU A 141 8.94 -15.93 -26.94
N ALA A 142 9.58 -17.05 -27.26
CA ALA A 142 9.16 -17.95 -28.33
C ALA A 142 7.77 -18.54 -28.07
N GLU A 143 7.44 -18.87 -26.82
CA GLU A 143 6.11 -19.37 -26.46
C GLU A 143 5.03 -18.30 -26.63
N VAL A 144 5.32 -17.05 -26.22
CA VAL A 144 4.43 -15.90 -26.41
C VAL A 144 4.23 -15.63 -27.90
N LEU A 145 5.31 -15.53 -28.68
CA LEU A 145 5.23 -15.32 -30.13
C LEU A 145 4.51 -16.46 -30.85
N SER A 146 4.67 -17.70 -30.38
CA SER A 146 3.97 -18.85 -30.97
C SER A 146 2.47 -18.76 -30.79
N ALA A 147 2.04 -18.29 -29.61
CA ALA A 147 0.64 -18.06 -29.30
C ALA A 147 0.07 -16.91 -30.14
N TYR A 148 0.77 -15.77 -30.20
CA TYR A 148 0.36 -14.57 -30.94
C TYR A 148 0.26 -14.85 -32.45
N LEU A 149 1.28 -15.48 -33.05
CA LEU A 149 1.35 -15.74 -34.49
C LEU A 149 0.61 -17.03 -34.91
N GLY A 150 0.14 -17.84 -33.97
CA GLY A 150 -0.54 -19.12 -34.23
C GLY A 150 0.33 -20.17 -34.94
N LYS A 151 1.66 -20.06 -34.84
CA LYS A 151 2.65 -20.98 -35.43
C LYS A 151 3.77 -21.27 -34.45
N GLU A 152 4.36 -22.46 -34.49
CA GLU A 152 5.48 -22.81 -33.61
C GLU A 152 6.73 -21.97 -33.97
N ILE A 153 7.22 -21.19 -33.01
CA ILE A 153 8.46 -20.40 -33.08
C ILE A 153 9.51 -21.08 -32.21
N LYS A 154 10.71 -21.26 -32.77
CA LYS A 154 11.85 -21.74 -31.97
C LYS A 154 12.58 -20.58 -31.29
N PRO A 155 13.25 -20.79 -30.14
CA PRO A 155 13.99 -19.74 -29.44
C PRO A 155 15.01 -19.01 -30.32
N GLU A 156 15.62 -19.69 -31.30
CA GLU A 156 16.62 -19.07 -32.19
C GLU A 156 15.98 -18.15 -33.26
N GLU A 157 14.68 -18.28 -33.51
CA GLU A 157 13.94 -17.54 -34.55
C GLU A 157 13.26 -16.28 -33.99
N VAL A 158 13.22 -16.12 -32.67
CA VAL A 158 12.54 -15.04 -31.94
C VAL A 158 12.90 -13.65 -32.49
N GLN A 159 14.19 -13.32 -32.57
CA GLN A 159 14.61 -12.00 -33.04
C GLN A 159 14.22 -11.75 -34.50
N THR A 160 14.30 -12.78 -35.33
CA THR A 160 13.97 -12.66 -36.77
C THR A 160 12.48 -12.43 -36.98
N GLU A 161 11.62 -12.95 -36.11
CA GLU A 161 10.18 -12.69 -36.18
C GLU A 161 9.83 -11.32 -35.60
N LEU A 162 10.45 -10.90 -34.49
CA LEU A 162 10.29 -9.54 -33.95
C LEU A 162 10.67 -8.46 -34.96
N ASP A 163 11.76 -8.66 -35.71
CA ASP A 163 12.23 -7.70 -36.74
C ASP A 163 11.25 -7.56 -37.93
N LYS A 164 10.32 -8.50 -38.11
CA LYS A 164 9.30 -8.46 -39.18
C LYS A 164 8.00 -7.82 -38.74
N MET A 165 7.79 -7.62 -37.44
CA MET A 165 6.57 -7.05 -36.87
C MET A 165 6.54 -5.53 -37.04
N SER A 166 5.34 -4.98 -37.24
CA SER A 166 5.10 -3.54 -37.23
C SER A 166 5.15 -2.96 -35.81
N GLU A 167 5.24 -1.64 -35.69
CA GLU A 167 5.28 -0.94 -34.40
C GLU A 167 3.99 -1.19 -33.58
N GLU A 168 2.83 -1.29 -34.24
CA GLU A 168 1.53 -1.62 -33.63
C GLU A 168 1.49 -3.08 -33.13
N GLU A 169 1.96 -4.04 -33.92
CA GLU A 169 2.05 -5.46 -33.51
C GLU A 169 3.05 -5.67 -32.35
N LEU A 170 4.12 -4.87 -32.28
CA LEU A 170 5.06 -4.89 -31.16
C LEU A 170 4.45 -4.29 -29.88
N GLU A 171 3.56 -3.30 -30.00
CA GLU A 171 2.83 -2.74 -28.86
C GLU A 171 1.81 -3.75 -28.31
N GLU A 172 1.02 -4.39 -29.17
CA GLU A 172 0.11 -5.48 -28.77
C GLU A 172 0.85 -6.68 -28.15
N LEU A 173 1.99 -7.08 -28.72
CA LEU A 173 2.81 -8.15 -28.18
C LEU A 173 3.42 -7.77 -26.82
N ASN A 174 3.79 -6.50 -26.63
CA ASN A 174 4.25 -5.99 -25.33
C ASN A 174 3.11 -6.00 -24.31
N GLU A 175 1.88 -5.66 -24.71
CA GLU A 175 0.70 -5.78 -23.85
C GLU A 175 0.43 -7.24 -23.47
N GLU A 176 0.48 -8.21 -24.40
CA GLU A 176 0.36 -9.65 -24.09
C GLU A 176 1.50 -10.18 -23.21
N LYS A 177 2.72 -9.68 -23.41
CA LYS A 177 3.88 -9.99 -22.56
C LYS A 177 3.73 -9.39 -21.16
N GLU A 178 3.14 -8.19 -21.04
CA GLU A 178 2.80 -7.59 -19.76
C GLU A 178 1.63 -8.32 -19.09
N GLU A 179 0.64 -8.82 -19.84
CA GLU A 179 -0.41 -9.69 -19.30
C GLU A 179 0.16 -10.99 -18.72
N ASN A 180 1.20 -11.56 -19.35
CA ASN A 180 1.93 -12.71 -18.80
C ASN A 180 2.84 -12.33 -17.62
N LYS A 181 3.33 -11.08 -17.53
CA LYS A 181 4.01 -10.53 -16.33
C LYS A 181 3.04 -10.19 -15.18
N LYS A 182 1.73 -10.03 -15.43
CA LYS A 182 0.70 -9.82 -14.36
C LYS A 182 0.63 -10.99 -13.36
N GLU A 183 1.29 -12.13 -13.64
CA GLU A 183 1.37 -13.26 -12.71
C GLU A 183 2.21 -13.00 -11.44
N GLU A 184 3.03 -11.94 -11.34
CA GLU A 184 3.92 -11.74 -10.16
C GLU A 184 3.18 -11.49 -8.83
N ASN A 185 1.95 -10.94 -8.86
CA ASN A 185 1.11 -10.72 -7.66
C ASN A 185 -0.17 -11.58 -7.63
N SER A 186 -0.28 -12.54 -8.56
CA SER A 186 -1.41 -13.46 -8.64
C SER A 186 -1.27 -14.59 -7.61
N LEU A 187 -2.37 -14.86 -6.90
CA LEU A 187 -2.46 -15.91 -5.90
C LEU A 187 -2.96 -17.20 -6.57
N THR A 188 -2.34 -18.34 -6.23
CA THR A 188 -2.85 -19.67 -6.64
C THR A 188 -4.22 -19.95 -6.04
N ASP A 189 -4.99 -20.88 -6.61
CA ASP A 189 -6.33 -21.26 -6.12
C ASP A 189 -6.35 -21.56 -4.61
N LYS A 190 -5.34 -22.26 -4.09
CA LYS A 190 -5.21 -22.55 -2.65
C LYS A 190 -4.98 -21.30 -1.80
N GLN A 191 -4.30 -20.29 -2.35
CA GLN A 191 -4.06 -19.02 -1.68
C GLN A 191 -5.30 -18.12 -1.77
N ALA A 192 -6.01 -18.14 -2.91
CA ALA A 192 -7.30 -17.47 -3.06
C ALA A 192 -8.36 -18.04 -2.09
N GLU A 193 -8.35 -19.36 -1.85
CA GLU A 193 -9.16 -19.99 -0.80
C GLU A 193 -8.77 -19.47 0.60
N LYS A 194 -7.46 -19.36 0.91
CA LYS A 194 -7.00 -18.78 2.18
C LYS A 194 -7.40 -17.32 2.36
N VAL A 195 -7.45 -16.53 1.30
CA VAL A 195 -7.97 -15.14 1.32
C VAL A 195 -9.42 -15.12 1.79
N LYS A 196 -10.26 -16.03 1.29
CA LYS A 196 -11.66 -16.13 1.74
C LYS A 196 -11.78 -16.51 3.22
N VAL A 197 -10.87 -17.35 3.73
CA VAL A 197 -10.85 -17.78 5.13
C VAL A 197 -10.32 -16.67 6.06
N ASN A 198 -9.25 -15.98 5.66
CA ASN A 198 -8.58 -14.95 6.45
C ASN A 198 -9.14 -13.54 6.23
N GLY A 199 -10.09 -13.38 5.30
CA GLY A 199 -10.75 -12.13 4.98
C GLY A 199 -11.53 -11.59 6.16
N ILE A 200 -11.17 -10.39 6.60
CA ILE A 200 -11.85 -9.68 7.69
C ILE A 200 -13.18 -9.13 7.19
N GLN A 201 -13.14 -8.55 5.99
CA GLN A 201 -14.28 -8.02 5.26
C GLN A 201 -14.17 -8.38 3.77
N LYS A 202 -15.33 -8.63 3.15
CA LYS A 202 -15.49 -8.73 1.71
C LYS A 202 -16.36 -7.57 1.22
N VAL A 203 -15.90 -6.87 0.20
CA VAL A 203 -16.63 -5.81 -0.51
C VAL A 203 -17.04 -6.34 -1.88
N ASP A 204 -18.30 -6.22 -2.23
CA ASP A 204 -18.78 -6.50 -3.59
C ASP A 204 -18.60 -5.25 -4.46
N LEU A 205 -17.75 -5.34 -5.49
CA LEU A 205 -17.43 -4.21 -6.36
C LEU A 205 -18.60 -3.82 -7.30
N ASN A 206 -19.59 -4.70 -7.47
CA ASN A 206 -20.81 -4.39 -8.22
C ASN A 206 -21.80 -3.51 -7.43
N THR A 207 -21.53 -3.27 -6.14
CA THR A 207 -22.36 -2.41 -5.30
C THR A 207 -22.33 -0.97 -5.80
N LYS A 208 -23.50 -0.36 -5.92
CA LYS A 208 -23.64 1.06 -6.29
C LYS A 208 -23.27 1.97 -5.14
N VAL A 209 -22.33 2.87 -5.37
CA VAL A 209 -21.79 3.79 -4.34
C VAL A 209 -22.52 5.13 -4.30
N ASP A 210 -23.05 5.59 -5.43
CA ASP A 210 -23.77 6.87 -5.54
C ASP A 210 -25.21 6.73 -6.09
N GLY A 211 -25.67 5.48 -6.19
CA GLY A 211 -26.95 5.12 -6.80
C GLY A 211 -26.92 4.97 -8.33
N LYS A 212 -25.82 5.34 -9.01
CA LYS A 212 -25.61 5.14 -10.45
C LYS A 212 -24.40 4.27 -10.74
N GLU A 213 -23.21 4.73 -10.36
CA GLU A 213 -21.91 4.10 -10.58
C GLU A 213 -21.66 3.01 -9.52
N ASN A 214 -21.04 1.91 -9.92
CA ASN A 214 -20.59 0.88 -8.99
C ASN A 214 -19.15 1.12 -8.50
N LEU A 215 -18.77 0.42 -7.43
CA LEU A 215 -17.46 0.59 -6.83
C LEU A 215 -16.31 0.16 -7.76
N ALA A 216 -16.52 -0.88 -8.59
CA ALA A 216 -15.58 -1.30 -9.64
C ALA A 216 -15.23 -0.15 -10.61
N GLN A 217 -16.24 0.55 -11.12
CA GLN A 217 -16.04 1.71 -12.01
C GLN A 217 -15.35 2.85 -11.25
N ARG A 218 -15.80 3.10 -10.02
CA ARG A 218 -15.34 4.21 -9.19
C ARG A 218 -13.86 4.13 -8.83
N LEU A 219 -13.37 2.92 -8.59
CA LEU A 219 -11.98 2.61 -8.24
C LEU A 219 -11.12 2.15 -9.43
N ASP A 220 -11.70 2.09 -10.63
CA ASP A 220 -11.02 1.56 -11.81
C ASP A 220 -10.48 0.13 -11.60
N LEU A 221 -11.37 -0.75 -11.12
CA LEU A 221 -11.14 -2.15 -10.77
C LEU A 221 -12.14 -3.08 -11.46
N LYS A 222 -12.51 -2.77 -12.71
CA LYS A 222 -13.56 -3.49 -13.47
C LYS A 222 -13.27 -4.97 -13.73
N GLU A 223 -12.00 -5.38 -13.63
CA GLU A 223 -11.59 -6.77 -13.78
C GLU A 223 -11.85 -7.63 -12.54
N TYR A 224 -12.19 -7.03 -11.40
CA TYR A 224 -12.45 -7.72 -10.13
C TYR A 224 -13.93 -7.65 -9.74
N ASP A 225 -14.42 -8.72 -9.13
CA ASP A 225 -15.78 -8.81 -8.58
C ASP A 225 -15.84 -8.33 -7.13
N SER A 226 -14.77 -8.53 -6.38
CA SER A 226 -14.74 -8.18 -4.96
C SER A 226 -13.35 -7.80 -4.45
N ILE A 227 -13.32 -7.02 -3.37
CA ILE A 227 -12.12 -6.73 -2.59
C ILE A 227 -12.24 -7.42 -1.23
N PHE A 228 -11.16 -8.06 -0.79
CA PHE A 228 -11.01 -8.56 0.57
C PHE A 228 -10.05 -7.67 1.35
N VAL A 229 -10.43 -7.33 2.58
CA VAL A 229 -9.53 -6.71 3.56
C VAL A 229 -8.93 -7.80 4.43
N ILE A 230 -7.61 -7.84 4.52
CA ILE A 230 -6.86 -8.79 5.32
C ILE A 230 -5.80 -8.04 6.14
N TYR A 231 -5.44 -8.55 7.31
CA TYR A 231 -4.28 -8.04 8.05
C TYR A 231 -3.00 -8.21 7.23
N SER A 232 -2.17 -7.18 7.12
CA SER A 232 -0.95 -7.25 6.31
C SER A 232 0.00 -8.35 6.76
N ASP A 233 0.04 -8.69 8.06
CA ASP A 233 0.86 -9.80 8.54
C ASP A 233 0.38 -11.16 8.03
N ASN A 234 -0.93 -11.33 7.83
CA ASN A 234 -1.49 -12.56 7.27
C ASN A 234 -1.20 -12.71 5.77
N ILE A 235 -0.82 -11.63 5.06
CA ILE A 235 -0.39 -11.75 3.67
C ILE A 235 0.85 -12.64 3.57
N LYS A 236 1.77 -12.60 4.53
CA LYS A 236 2.97 -13.47 4.55
C LYS A 236 2.60 -14.96 4.63
N ASP A 237 1.47 -15.28 5.27
CA ASP A 237 0.96 -16.65 5.40
C ASP A 237 0.15 -17.13 4.19
N ILE A 238 -0.40 -16.17 3.43
CA ILE A 238 -1.13 -16.39 2.17
C ILE A 238 -0.12 -16.49 1.02
N SER A 239 0.81 -15.55 0.88
CA SER A 239 1.87 -15.51 -0.12
C SER A 239 3.26 -15.49 0.54
N LYS A 240 3.97 -16.62 0.42
CA LYS A 240 5.36 -16.75 0.92
C LYS A 240 6.40 -16.15 -0.02
N LYS A 241 5.99 -15.63 -1.19
CA LYS A 241 6.90 -14.96 -2.13
C LYS A 241 7.12 -13.53 -1.61
N SER A 242 8.34 -13.23 -1.19
CA SER A 242 8.78 -11.94 -0.63
C SER A 242 8.83 -10.77 -1.65
N LYS A 243 8.10 -10.86 -2.77
CA LYS A 243 8.09 -9.85 -3.84
C LYS A 243 6.78 -9.03 -3.90
N GLU A 244 5.72 -9.47 -3.23
CA GLU A 244 4.53 -8.64 -3.05
C GLU A 244 4.91 -7.45 -2.16
N LYS A 245 4.68 -6.21 -2.61
CA LYS A 245 4.92 -5.01 -1.80
C LYS A 245 4.03 -5.09 -0.56
N ILE A 246 4.60 -5.53 0.56
CA ILE A 246 3.90 -5.51 1.84
C ILE A 246 3.83 -4.04 2.25
N ASN A 247 2.63 -3.47 2.17
CA ASN A 247 2.36 -2.17 2.76
C ASN A 247 2.60 -2.29 4.27
N ASN A 248 3.31 -1.33 4.86
CA ASN A 248 3.61 -1.29 6.30
C ASN A 248 2.38 -0.90 7.16
N THR A 249 1.17 -1.10 6.65
CA THR A 249 -0.11 -0.80 7.32
C THR A 249 -0.68 -2.00 8.04
N THR A 250 -1.63 -1.76 8.94
CA THR A 250 -2.44 -2.80 9.61
C THR A 250 -3.15 -3.71 8.60
N TYR A 251 -3.71 -3.13 7.54
CA TYR A 251 -4.47 -3.86 6.52
C TYR A 251 -3.80 -3.87 5.16
N SER A 252 -4.27 -4.76 4.29
CA SER A 252 -3.95 -4.81 2.88
C SER A 252 -5.18 -5.25 2.09
N LEU A 253 -5.21 -4.92 0.80
CA LEU A 253 -6.35 -5.17 -0.10
C LEU A 253 -6.03 -6.26 -1.11
N VAL A 254 -6.96 -7.20 -1.29
CA VAL A 254 -6.85 -8.28 -2.28
C VAL A 254 -8.07 -8.28 -3.20
N GLY A 255 -7.84 -8.14 -4.50
CA GLY A 255 -8.87 -8.23 -5.52
C GLY A 255 -9.15 -9.68 -5.88
N MET A 256 -10.42 -10.02 -6.07
CA MET A 256 -10.88 -11.36 -6.46
C MET A 256 -11.74 -11.26 -7.72
N LYS A 257 -11.39 -12.01 -8.75
CA LYS A 257 -12.12 -12.09 -10.02
C LYS A 257 -13.24 -13.15 -9.95
N ASN A 258 -14.11 -13.14 -10.95
CA ASN A 258 -15.26 -14.06 -11.05
C ASN A 258 -14.84 -15.54 -11.21
N ASP A 259 -13.71 -15.77 -11.87
CA ASP A 259 -13.12 -17.09 -12.10
C ASP A 259 -12.45 -17.68 -10.84
N GLY A 260 -12.41 -16.91 -9.75
CA GLY A 260 -11.82 -17.32 -8.47
C GLY A 260 -10.33 -17.01 -8.32
N THR A 261 -9.71 -16.38 -9.33
CA THR A 261 -8.34 -15.87 -9.23
C THR A 261 -8.30 -14.64 -8.31
N ALA A 262 -7.18 -14.48 -7.58
CA ALA A 262 -6.99 -13.38 -6.66
C ALA A 262 -5.65 -12.68 -6.87
N LYS A 263 -5.60 -11.38 -6.62
CA LYS A 263 -4.38 -10.56 -6.73
C LYS A 263 -4.26 -9.64 -5.52
N VAL A 264 -3.07 -9.55 -4.93
CA VAL A 264 -2.79 -8.51 -3.93
C VAL A 264 -2.67 -7.15 -4.64
N LEU A 265 -3.41 -6.14 -4.20
CA LEU A 265 -3.55 -4.86 -4.91
C LEU A 265 -2.59 -3.76 -4.42
N ASN A 266 -1.62 -4.10 -3.57
CA ASN A 266 -0.74 -3.10 -2.94
C ASN A 266 0.12 -2.31 -3.95
N ASP A 267 0.39 -2.87 -5.12
CA ASP A 267 1.08 -2.23 -6.24
C ASP A 267 0.22 -1.18 -6.95
N GLU A 268 -1.10 -1.34 -6.92
CA GLU A 268 -2.05 -0.48 -7.64
C GLU A 268 -2.57 0.71 -6.80
N PHE A 269 -2.21 0.75 -5.51
CA PHE A 269 -2.57 1.82 -4.59
C PHE A 269 -1.32 2.48 -3.98
N GLU A 270 -1.46 3.75 -3.62
CA GLU A 270 -0.52 4.51 -2.80
C GLU A 270 -1.09 4.72 -1.42
N MET A 271 -0.26 4.53 -0.41
CA MET A 271 -0.67 4.73 0.97
C MET A 271 -0.62 6.22 1.33
N ASP A 272 -1.68 6.73 1.94
CA ASP A 272 -1.65 8.03 2.61
C ASP A 272 -0.86 7.90 3.92
N LYS A 273 0.26 8.62 4.03
CA LYS A 273 1.14 8.59 5.20
C LYS A 273 0.67 9.50 6.33
N THR A 274 -0.38 10.29 6.11
CA THR A 274 -0.92 11.24 7.09
C THR A 274 -1.97 10.63 8.03
N VAL A 275 -2.32 9.35 7.81
CA VAL A 275 -3.29 8.58 8.62
C VAL A 275 -2.60 7.47 9.43
N GLY A 276 -3.32 6.81 10.34
CA GLY A 276 -2.79 5.77 11.23
C GLY A 276 -2.74 6.19 12.70
N ASN A 277 -1.93 5.50 13.52
CA ASN A 277 -1.95 5.66 14.98
C ASN A 277 -1.60 7.07 15.50
N ASN A 278 -0.98 7.92 14.66
CA ASN A 278 -0.65 9.31 14.97
C ASN A 278 -1.22 10.27 13.91
N ALA A 279 -2.39 9.95 13.36
CA ALA A 279 -3.06 10.79 12.37
C ALA A 279 -3.37 12.18 12.96
N SER A 280 -3.02 13.23 12.22
CA SER A 280 -3.39 14.61 12.53
C SER A 280 -4.45 15.17 11.58
N ARG A 281 -4.89 14.37 10.62
CA ARG A 281 -5.78 14.78 9.54
C ARG A 281 -7.19 14.28 9.81
N GLU A 282 -8.11 15.22 10.00
CA GLU A 282 -9.53 14.92 10.12
C GLU A 282 -10.09 14.42 8.78
N GLN A 283 -11.08 13.53 8.86
CA GLN A 283 -11.81 13.00 7.74
C GLN A 283 -13.30 13.17 8.02
N THR A 284 -14.04 13.68 7.04
CA THR A 284 -15.49 13.74 7.10
C THR A 284 -16.05 12.41 6.60
N LYS A 285 -16.90 11.75 7.39
CA LYS A 285 -17.35 10.37 7.15
C LYS A 285 -18.87 10.27 7.24
N VAL A 286 -19.50 9.85 6.15
CA VAL A 286 -20.91 9.49 6.10
C VAL A 286 -21.05 7.98 6.32
N LYS A 287 -21.77 7.59 7.37
CA LYS A 287 -21.94 6.20 7.80
C LYS A 287 -23.18 5.54 7.17
N ALA A 288 -23.20 4.21 7.20
CA ALA A 288 -24.26 3.41 6.59
C ALA A 288 -25.63 3.59 7.26
N ASP A 289 -25.67 4.04 8.51
CA ASP A 289 -26.88 4.36 9.26
C ASP A 289 -27.37 5.80 9.04
N SER A 290 -26.78 6.53 8.10
CA SER A 290 -27.07 7.94 7.79
C SER A 290 -26.68 8.93 8.88
N THR A 291 -25.77 8.55 9.76
CA THR A 291 -25.03 9.51 10.59
C THR A 291 -23.80 10.01 9.86
N ALA A 292 -23.28 11.18 10.25
CA ALA A 292 -21.99 11.63 9.78
C ALA A 292 -21.09 12.11 10.94
N THR A 293 -19.78 11.96 10.78
CA THR A 293 -18.78 12.35 11.78
C THR A 293 -17.61 13.04 11.09
N ARG A 294 -16.89 13.88 11.84
CA ARG A 294 -15.56 14.37 11.49
C ARG A 294 -14.56 13.86 12.53
N ASP A 295 -13.68 12.96 12.11
CA ASP A 295 -12.70 12.31 12.99
C ASP A 295 -11.43 11.87 12.24
N ASN A 296 -10.37 11.56 12.96
CA ASN A 296 -9.08 11.09 12.43
C ASN A 296 -8.81 9.59 12.68
N LYS A 297 -9.86 8.76 12.83
CA LYS A 297 -9.74 7.35 13.29
C LYS A 297 -9.27 6.35 12.23
N ASP A 298 -9.02 6.79 11.00
CA ASP A 298 -8.61 5.89 9.93
C ASP A 298 -7.24 5.26 10.23
N GLN A 299 -7.20 3.94 10.22
CA GLN A 299 -5.97 3.18 10.42
C GLN A 299 -5.15 3.05 9.15
N SER A 300 -5.79 3.12 7.99
CA SER A 300 -5.14 3.01 6.69
C SER A 300 -6.01 3.66 5.62
N VAL A 301 -5.41 4.48 4.74
CA VAL A 301 -6.06 5.04 3.56
C VAL A 301 -5.20 4.75 2.34
N TYR A 302 -5.82 4.22 1.29
CA TYR A 302 -5.20 3.80 0.04
C TYR A 302 -5.77 4.62 -1.11
N THR A 303 -4.92 5.37 -1.80
CA THR A 303 -5.28 6.16 -2.98
C THR A 303 -4.95 5.37 -4.24
N ARG A 304 -5.93 5.18 -5.11
CA ARG A 304 -5.78 4.48 -6.37
C ARG A 304 -4.86 5.26 -7.30
N LYS A 305 -3.82 4.62 -7.83
CA LYS A 305 -2.85 5.28 -8.73
C LYS A 305 -3.47 5.73 -10.04
N SER A 306 -4.38 4.95 -10.61
CA SER A 306 -4.93 5.23 -11.94
C SER A 306 -5.88 6.42 -11.98
N ASN A 307 -6.61 6.70 -10.89
CA ASN A 307 -7.66 7.72 -10.90
C ASN A 307 -7.77 8.58 -9.63
N GLY A 308 -6.91 8.39 -8.63
CA GLY A 308 -6.86 9.18 -7.40
C GLY A 308 -8.02 8.94 -6.43
N ALA A 309 -8.91 7.98 -6.66
CA ALA A 309 -9.97 7.62 -5.71
C ALA A 309 -9.37 6.89 -4.49
N SER A 310 -9.84 7.18 -3.28
CA SER A 310 -9.22 6.62 -2.08
C SER A 310 -10.17 5.71 -1.30
N ILE A 311 -9.61 4.73 -0.60
CA ILE A 311 -10.34 3.81 0.29
C ILE A 311 -9.70 3.83 1.67
N GLY A 312 -10.50 4.07 2.70
CA GLY A 312 -10.08 3.98 4.10
C GLY A 312 -10.51 2.69 4.78
N CYS A 313 -9.76 2.31 5.82
CA CYS A 313 -10.10 1.27 6.78
C CYS A 313 -10.02 1.84 8.20
N GLU A 314 -11.12 1.71 8.93
CA GLU A 314 -11.23 2.06 10.35
C GLU A 314 -11.56 0.80 11.16
N ASN A 315 -10.96 0.63 12.33
CA ASN A 315 -11.28 -0.48 13.22
C ASN A 315 -12.07 0.03 14.41
N ASP A 316 -13.32 -0.41 14.51
CA ASP A 316 -14.20 -0.12 15.61
C ASP A 316 -14.50 -1.42 16.39
N MET A 317 -13.82 -1.58 17.53
CA MET A 317 -13.98 -2.73 18.45
C MET A 317 -13.90 -4.11 17.78
N GLY A 318 -13.02 -4.27 16.78
CA GLY A 318 -12.83 -5.52 16.04
C GLY A 318 -13.65 -5.63 14.75
N ASN A 319 -14.52 -4.67 14.45
CA ASN A 319 -15.17 -4.53 13.15
C ASN A 319 -14.39 -3.55 12.27
N VAL A 320 -13.93 -4.02 11.12
CA VAL A 320 -13.27 -3.16 10.14
C VAL A 320 -14.34 -2.50 9.26
N ASN A 321 -14.50 -1.19 9.40
CA ASN A 321 -15.33 -0.38 8.52
C ASN A 321 -14.48 0.12 7.35
N MET A 322 -15.09 0.19 6.17
CA MET A 322 -14.44 0.69 4.97
C MET A 322 -15.15 1.93 4.45
N PHE A 323 -14.38 2.89 3.95
CA PHE A 323 -14.88 4.15 3.43
C PHE A 323 -14.32 4.42 2.04
N LEU A 324 -15.14 4.94 1.14
CA LEU A 324 -14.73 5.46 -0.16
C LEU A 324 -14.59 6.98 -0.03
N TYR A 325 -13.38 7.48 -0.25
CA TYR A 325 -13.03 8.89 -0.13
C TYR A 325 -12.95 9.61 -1.46
N GLN A 326 -13.31 10.88 -1.42
CA GLN A 326 -13.07 11.87 -2.47
C GLN A 326 -12.45 13.11 -1.83
N LYS A 327 -11.46 13.70 -2.51
CA LYS A 327 -10.87 14.97 -2.10
C LYS A 327 -11.89 16.10 -2.23
N THR A 328 -11.86 17.01 -1.29
CA THR A 328 -12.47 18.35 -1.42
C THR A 328 -11.52 19.27 -2.19
N LYS A 329 -12.01 20.45 -2.58
CA LYS A 329 -11.19 21.43 -3.29
C LYS A 329 -10.10 21.99 -2.38
N GLU A 330 -10.41 22.18 -1.11
CA GLU A 330 -9.41 22.43 -0.08
C GLU A 330 -8.72 21.10 0.21
N GLU A 331 -7.59 20.82 -0.47
CA GLU A 331 -6.91 19.51 -0.48
C GLU A 331 -6.47 18.96 0.91
N ASN A 332 -6.82 19.65 2.00
CA ASN A 332 -6.47 19.34 3.38
C ASN A 332 -7.36 18.25 3.99
N GLU A 333 -8.55 17.95 3.47
CA GLU A 333 -9.45 16.91 4.00
C GLU A 333 -10.06 16.03 2.90
N ASN A 334 -10.57 14.86 3.28
CA ASN A 334 -11.41 14.07 2.38
C ASN A 334 -12.80 13.92 3.00
N VAL A 335 -13.80 13.89 2.14
CA VAL A 335 -15.12 13.39 2.50
C VAL A 335 -15.18 11.94 2.06
N GLY A 336 -15.70 11.07 2.92
CA GLY A 336 -15.88 9.66 2.66
C GLY A 336 -17.30 9.18 2.92
N ILE A 337 -17.71 8.16 2.17
CA ILE A 337 -18.93 7.40 2.46
C ILE A 337 -18.56 5.97 2.80
N GLN A 338 -19.21 5.39 3.80
CA GLN A 338 -19.01 3.98 4.15
C GLN A 338 -19.32 3.08 2.94
N ILE A 339 -18.68 1.92 2.88
CA ILE A 339 -18.89 0.92 1.83
C ILE A 339 -19.65 -0.28 2.42
N GLU A 340 -20.57 -0.83 1.63
CA GLU A 340 -21.24 -2.09 1.96
C GLU A 340 -20.23 -3.25 1.89
N THR A 341 -20.17 -4.05 2.96
CA THR A 341 -19.27 -5.18 3.12
C THR A 341 -20.05 -6.39 3.62
N SER A 342 -19.39 -7.54 3.74
CA SER A 342 -19.94 -8.76 4.34
C SER A 342 -20.49 -8.59 5.78
N LYS A 343 -20.07 -7.56 6.51
CA LYS A 343 -20.51 -7.32 7.91
C LYS A 343 -21.11 -5.94 8.14
N THR A 344 -21.10 -5.05 7.15
CA THR A 344 -21.73 -3.72 7.25
C THR A 344 -23.10 -3.73 6.58
N LYS A 345 -23.99 -2.85 7.03
CA LYS A 345 -25.37 -2.77 6.54
C LYS A 345 -25.42 -2.14 5.15
N LYS A 346 -26.51 -2.43 4.44
CA LYS A 346 -26.86 -1.75 3.18
C LYS A 346 -27.09 -0.27 3.42
N ILE A 347 -26.56 0.58 2.55
CA ILE A 347 -26.64 2.02 2.68
C ILE A 347 -27.90 2.53 1.96
N PRO A 348 -28.72 3.36 2.62
CA PRO A 348 -29.88 3.97 1.98
C PRO A 348 -29.51 4.71 0.70
N VAL A 349 -30.44 4.76 -0.25
CA VAL A 349 -30.20 5.40 -1.55
C VAL A 349 -30.00 6.91 -1.39
N GLU A 350 -30.70 7.54 -0.46
CA GLU A 350 -30.57 8.96 -0.15
C GLU A 350 -29.17 9.31 0.36
N THR A 351 -28.65 8.54 1.32
CA THR A 351 -27.28 8.68 1.86
C THR A 351 -26.22 8.53 0.77
N ARG A 352 -26.38 7.54 -0.12
CA ARG A 352 -25.44 7.34 -1.25
C ARG A 352 -25.43 8.49 -2.24
N ARG A 353 -26.58 9.13 -2.46
CA ARG A 353 -26.69 10.22 -3.42
C ARG A 353 -25.88 11.44 -3.04
N VAL A 354 -25.57 11.63 -1.76
CA VAL A 354 -24.63 12.66 -1.27
C VAL A 354 -23.28 12.56 -2.00
N PHE A 355 -22.88 11.34 -2.40
CA PHE A 355 -21.62 11.04 -3.09
C PHE A 355 -21.68 11.00 -4.62
N ASN A 356 -22.75 11.52 -5.21
CA ASN A 356 -22.94 11.51 -6.66
C ASN A 356 -21.98 12.48 -7.34
N ARG A 357 -21.00 11.92 -8.08
CA ARG A 357 -19.98 12.68 -8.83
C ARG A 357 -20.57 13.69 -9.81
N ASN A 358 -21.78 13.48 -10.31
CA ASN A 358 -22.43 14.42 -11.23
C ASN A 358 -22.83 15.75 -10.55
N GLN A 359 -22.83 15.83 -9.22
CA GLN A 359 -23.07 17.08 -8.48
C GLN A 359 -21.82 17.97 -8.41
N GLY A 360 -20.64 17.45 -8.82
CA GLY A 360 -19.38 18.19 -8.85
C GLY A 360 -18.65 18.22 -7.50
N VAL A 361 -17.40 18.68 -7.52
CA VAL A 361 -16.51 18.70 -6.34
C VAL A 361 -17.06 19.60 -5.22
N TYR A 362 -17.71 20.72 -5.58
CA TYR A 362 -18.35 21.63 -4.63
C TYR A 362 -19.42 20.99 -3.75
N GLN A 363 -20.00 19.87 -4.19
CA GLN A 363 -20.94 19.12 -3.36
C GLN A 363 -20.23 18.54 -2.13
N ASN A 364 -19.00 18.03 -2.28
CA ASN A 364 -18.26 17.50 -1.16
C ASN A 364 -17.84 18.61 -0.20
N ASP A 365 -17.45 19.77 -0.72
CA ASP A 365 -17.10 20.94 0.10
C ASP A 365 -18.30 21.33 0.99
N LYS A 366 -19.51 21.44 0.42
CA LYS A 366 -20.72 21.74 1.19
C LYS A 366 -21.09 20.68 2.23
N VAL A 367 -20.94 19.40 1.88
CA VAL A 367 -21.19 18.29 2.80
C VAL A 367 -20.19 18.33 3.97
N GLN A 368 -18.93 18.67 3.68
CA GLN A 368 -17.92 18.89 4.71
C GLN A 368 -18.32 20.06 5.61
N ASP A 369 -18.67 21.22 5.02
CA ASP A 369 -19.04 22.43 5.76
C ASP A 369 -20.22 22.16 6.72
N GLU A 370 -21.29 21.53 6.24
CA GLU A 370 -22.46 21.17 7.06
C GLU A 370 -22.06 20.24 8.23
N ILE A 371 -21.25 19.20 7.98
CA ILE A 371 -20.81 18.27 9.04
C ILE A 371 -19.83 18.93 10.03
N GLU A 372 -18.97 19.83 9.54
CA GLU A 372 -18.08 20.64 10.38
C GLU A 372 -18.87 21.55 11.30
N GLU A 373 -19.92 22.21 10.80
CA GLU A 373 -20.83 23.02 11.60
C GLU A 373 -21.50 22.20 12.71
N HIS A 374 -22.00 20.99 12.41
CA HIS A 374 -22.51 20.09 13.45
C HIS A 374 -21.47 19.78 14.52
N THR A 375 -20.23 19.48 14.10
CA THR A 375 -19.13 19.13 15.00
C THR A 375 -18.74 20.30 15.90
N GLU A 376 -18.61 21.51 15.35
CA GLU A 376 -18.30 22.73 16.10
C GLU A 376 -19.39 23.08 17.11
N ASN A 377 -20.64 22.77 16.78
CA ASN A 377 -21.80 22.96 17.64
C ASN A 377 -22.07 21.78 18.61
N GLY A 378 -21.18 20.77 18.65
CA GLY A 378 -21.26 19.67 19.60
C GLY A 378 -22.41 18.68 19.35
N CYS A 379 -22.86 18.58 18.10
CA CYS A 379 -23.90 17.64 17.68
C CYS A 379 -23.41 16.73 16.56
N GLU A 380 -24.04 15.57 16.43
CA GLU A 380 -23.77 14.63 15.34
C GLU A 380 -25.03 14.58 14.47
N PRO A 381 -24.92 14.84 13.16
CA PRO A 381 -26.08 14.76 12.30
C PRO A 381 -26.55 13.31 12.16
N LYS A 382 -27.87 13.12 12.23
CA LYS A 382 -28.53 11.80 12.19
C LYS A 382 -29.51 11.65 11.03
N ASP A 383 -29.80 12.73 10.30
CA ASP A 383 -30.60 12.73 9.08
C ASP A 383 -29.71 13.18 7.91
N VAL A 384 -29.81 12.52 6.75
CA VAL A 384 -29.02 12.87 5.55
C VAL A 384 -29.22 14.33 5.17
N LYS A 385 -30.40 14.88 5.40
CA LYS A 385 -30.71 16.28 5.07
C LYS A 385 -29.91 17.32 5.85
N ASP A 386 -29.33 16.92 6.99
CA ASP A 386 -28.43 17.75 7.79
C ASP A 386 -27.03 17.84 7.17
N PHE A 387 -26.73 17.05 6.13
CA PHE A 387 -25.43 17.03 5.46
C PHE A 387 -25.54 16.68 3.97
N ASP A 388 -26.66 17.02 3.30
CA ASP A 388 -26.87 16.72 1.89
C ASP A 388 -26.35 17.78 0.93
N GLY A 389 -25.65 18.80 1.45
CA GLY A 389 -25.10 19.96 0.75
C GLY A 389 -26.15 20.96 0.30
N LYS A 390 -27.32 20.98 0.95
CA LYS A 390 -28.40 21.93 0.72
C LYS A 390 -28.81 22.62 2.02
N GLU A 391 -28.38 23.87 2.15
CA GLU A 391 -28.68 24.81 3.24
C GLU A 391 -30.16 24.93 3.68
N TYR A 392 -31.14 24.47 2.90
CA TYR A 392 -32.57 24.58 3.24
C TYR A 392 -33.22 23.27 3.66
N THR A 393 -32.45 22.19 3.83
CA THR A 393 -32.98 20.88 4.20
C THR A 393 -32.73 20.47 5.64
N GLU A 394 -31.93 21.25 6.39
CA GLU A 394 -31.63 21.04 7.81
C GLU A 394 -32.87 20.70 8.64
N THR A 395 -32.72 19.72 9.53
CA THR A 395 -33.82 19.19 10.32
C THR A 395 -33.88 19.72 11.75
N HIS A 396 -32.85 20.46 12.19
CA HIS A 396 -32.77 21.03 13.54
C HIS A 396 -31.95 22.33 13.57
N GLU A 397 -32.04 23.05 14.68
CA GLU A 397 -31.25 24.26 14.94
C GLU A 397 -30.03 23.94 15.82
N HIS A 398 -28.91 24.59 15.55
CA HIS A 398 -27.70 24.47 16.36
C HIS A 398 -27.78 25.26 17.67
N ILE A 399 -27.10 24.73 18.68
CA ILE A 399 -26.89 25.41 19.96
C ILE A 399 -25.76 26.44 19.76
N ASP A 400 -25.98 27.70 20.16
CA ASP A 400 -24.93 28.73 20.13
C ASP A 400 -23.88 28.45 21.24
N ILE A 401 -22.87 27.63 20.90
CA ILE A 401 -21.82 27.22 21.83
C ILE A 401 -21.05 28.42 22.37
N ASP A 402 -20.73 29.40 21.52
CA ASP A 402 -19.93 30.55 21.93
C ASP A 402 -20.71 31.46 22.89
N TYR A 403 -22.02 31.60 22.71
CA TYR A 403 -22.88 32.26 23.69
C TYR A 403 -22.83 31.56 25.05
N TYR A 404 -22.97 30.24 25.09
CA TYR A 404 -22.96 29.50 26.36
C TYR A 404 -21.58 29.43 27.01
N VAL A 405 -20.50 29.34 26.23
CA VAL A 405 -19.13 29.45 26.74
C VAL A 405 -18.93 30.80 27.44
N ARG A 406 -19.39 31.91 26.83
CA ARG A 406 -19.36 33.23 27.48
C ARG A 406 -20.22 33.29 28.73
N GLN A 407 -21.37 32.63 28.74
CA GLN A 407 -22.20 32.55 29.95
C GLN A 407 -21.53 31.76 31.08
N ILE A 408 -20.85 30.65 30.75
CA ILE A 408 -20.12 29.84 31.74
C ILE A 408 -18.90 30.59 32.25
N GLN A 409 -18.14 31.22 31.35
CA GLN A 409 -16.97 32.00 31.70
C GLN A 409 -17.30 33.14 32.67
N ASN A 410 -18.43 33.83 32.45
CA ASN A 410 -18.88 34.94 33.29
C ASN A 410 -19.87 34.50 34.39
N TYR A 411 -19.94 33.21 34.71
CA TYR A 411 -20.77 32.71 35.78
C TYR A 411 -20.35 33.32 37.12
N GLU A 412 -21.32 33.86 37.84
CA GLU A 412 -21.16 34.45 39.16
C GLU A 412 -21.90 33.54 40.15
N ASN A 413 -21.17 33.01 41.12
CA ASN A 413 -21.74 32.11 42.13
C ASN A 413 -22.59 32.87 43.17
N GLU A 414 -23.18 32.15 44.13
CA GLU A 414 -24.04 32.75 45.17
C GLU A 414 -23.35 33.82 46.02
N ASP A 415 -22.01 33.78 46.10
CA ASP A 415 -21.18 34.72 46.85
C ASP A 415 -20.72 35.93 46.01
N GLY A 416 -21.08 35.99 44.72
CA GLY A 416 -20.70 37.06 43.81
C GLY A 416 -19.32 36.89 43.16
N GLU A 417 -18.71 35.71 43.27
CA GLU A 417 -17.38 35.43 42.72
C GLU A 417 -17.46 34.83 41.31
N GLN A 418 -16.57 35.29 40.43
CA GLN A 418 -16.41 34.77 39.06
C GLN A 418 -15.13 33.95 38.93
N SER A 419 -15.06 32.80 39.60
CA SER A 419 -13.81 32.04 39.71
C SER A 419 -13.39 31.35 38.40
N ILE A 420 -14.35 31.04 37.52
CA ILE A 420 -14.09 30.27 36.29
C ILE A 420 -13.18 31.04 35.32
N ASN A 421 -13.42 32.35 35.10
CA ASN A 421 -12.62 33.13 34.15
C ASN A 421 -11.19 33.41 34.62
N GLU A 422 -10.92 33.27 35.91
CA GLU A 422 -9.58 33.44 36.48
C GLU A 422 -8.71 32.20 36.29
N VAL A 423 -9.33 31.01 36.24
CA VAL A 423 -8.64 29.71 36.25
C VAL A 423 -8.64 29.04 34.87
N PHE A 424 -9.75 29.13 34.13
CA PHE A 424 -9.95 28.39 32.89
C PHE A 424 -9.98 29.32 31.67
N THR A 425 -9.34 28.85 30.59
CA THR A 425 -9.42 29.49 29.28
C THR A 425 -10.75 29.21 28.60
N GLU A 426 -11.14 30.08 27.67
CA GLU A 426 -12.34 29.89 26.82
C GLU A 426 -12.33 28.53 26.11
N LYS A 427 -11.15 28.08 25.67
CA LYS A 427 -10.96 26.77 25.05
C LYS A 427 -11.27 25.62 26.00
N GLU A 428 -10.77 25.67 27.24
CA GLU A 428 -11.01 24.60 28.22
C GLU A 428 -12.50 24.51 28.61
N ILE A 429 -13.16 25.66 28.70
CA ILE A 429 -14.61 25.75 28.92
C ILE A 429 -15.37 25.14 27.73
N LYS A 430 -15.02 25.54 26.50
CA LYS A 430 -15.61 25.01 25.27
C LYS A 430 -15.43 23.49 25.17
N ASP A 431 -14.22 22.99 25.40
CA ASP A 431 -13.91 21.56 25.37
C ASP A 431 -14.72 20.78 26.42
N LYS A 432 -14.91 21.33 27.63
CA LYS A 432 -15.75 20.70 28.66
C LYS A 432 -17.23 20.70 28.29
N LEU A 433 -17.75 21.83 27.82
CA LEU A 433 -19.14 21.96 27.40
C LEU A 433 -19.46 20.96 26.28
N LEU A 434 -18.62 20.87 25.25
CA LEU A 434 -18.80 19.93 24.14
C LEU A 434 -18.78 18.47 24.60
N ARG A 435 -17.86 18.11 25.51
CA ARG A 435 -17.81 16.74 26.10
C ARG A 435 -19.08 16.38 26.87
N ASP A 436 -19.59 17.30 27.68
CA ASP A 436 -20.77 17.04 28.50
C ASP A 436 -22.06 17.07 27.67
N LEU A 437 -22.13 17.92 26.64
CA LEU A 437 -23.20 17.87 25.64
C LEU A 437 -23.25 16.49 24.97
N ASP A 438 -22.12 15.98 24.47
CA ASP A 438 -22.11 14.67 23.83
C ASP A 438 -22.52 13.52 24.78
N LYS A 439 -22.05 13.56 26.02
CA LYS A 439 -22.29 12.51 27.02
C LYS A 439 -23.72 12.48 27.59
N TYR A 440 -24.38 13.65 27.63
CA TYR A 440 -25.66 13.83 28.33
C TYR A 440 -26.82 14.33 27.45
N LYS A 441 -26.60 14.63 26.16
CA LYS A 441 -27.64 15.12 25.21
C LYS A 441 -28.95 14.34 25.21
N ASP A 442 -28.89 13.02 25.37
CA ASP A 442 -30.08 12.14 25.35
C ASP A 442 -30.69 11.89 26.75
N LYS A 443 -30.12 12.47 27.82
CA LYS A 443 -30.48 12.17 29.22
C LYS A 443 -31.13 13.35 29.95
N ILE A 444 -30.68 14.57 29.69
CA ILE A 444 -31.11 15.81 30.34
C ILE A 444 -31.15 16.94 29.31
N SER A 445 -31.84 18.04 29.61
CA SER A 445 -31.93 19.16 28.66
C SER A 445 -30.60 19.90 28.53
N THR A 446 -30.40 20.58 27.40
CA THR A 446 -29.23 21.42 27.14
C THR A 446 -28.99 22.43 28.26
N GLU A 447 -30.05 23.08 28.77
CA GLU A 447 -29.94 24.03 29.88
C GLU A 447 -29.43 23.36 31.16
N GLN A 448 -29.87 22.12 31.44
CA GLN A 448 -29.39 21.36 32.60
C GLN A 448 -27.93 20.96 32.43
N ILE A 449 -27.48 20.63 31.21
CA ILE A 449 -26.07 20.33 30.92
C ILE A 449 -25.22 21.57 31.16
N ILE A 450 -25.63 22.72 30.63
CA ILE A 450 -24.93 23.99 30.82
C ILE A 450 -24.83 24.35 32.30
N GLU A 451 -25.92 24.17 33.06
CA GLU A 451 -25.94 24.43 34.49
C GLU A 451 -25.00 23.50 35.27
N ASN A 452 -24.96 22.22 34.91
CA ASN A 452 -24.01 21.28 35.52
C ASN A 452 -22.55 21.68 35.20
N VAL A 453 -22.25 22.08 33.96
CA VAL A 453 -20.91 22.54 33.58
C VAL A 453 -20.49 23.77 34.39
N LYS A 454 -21.39 24.76 34.57
CA LYS A 454 -21.13 25.93 35.42
C LYS A 454 -20.75 25.53 36.83
N ASN A 455 -21.57 24.70 37.47
CA ASN A 455 -21.38 24.31 38.86
C ASN A 455 -20.12 23.46 39.07
N GLU A 456 -19.83 22.52 38.15
CA GLU A 456 -18.61 21.71 38.23
C GLU A 456 -17.35 22.56 38.02
N MET A 457 -17.33 23.43 37.02
CA MET A 457 -16.16 24.27 36.75
C MET A 457 -15.94 25.33 37.83
N ASP A 458 -16.99 25.91 38.41
CA ASP A 458 -16.85 26.86 39.52
C ASP A 458 -16.28 26.16 40.76
N ALA A 459 -16.77 24.96 41.09
CA ALA A 459 -16.23 24.17 42.19
C ALA A 459 -14.74 23.85 41.99
N ASP A 460 -14.35 23.43 40.79
CA ASP A 460 -12.95 23.15 40.44
C ASP A 460 -12.08 24.43 40.53
N ALA A 461 -12.58 25.56 40.02
CA ALA A 461 -11.88 26.84 40.10
C ALA A 461 -11.69 27.30 41.55
N GLN A 462 -12.70 27.16 42.40
CA GLN A 462 -12.61 27.51 43.82
C GLN A 462 -11.59 26.64 44.57
N ILE A 463 -11.48 25.34 44.24
CA ILE A 463 -10.45 24.47 44.80
C ILE A 463 -9.07 24.97 44.39
N TYR A 464 -8.87 25.23 43.10
CA TYR A 464 -7.61 25.72 42.56
C TYR A 464 -7.16 27.03 43.22
N THR A 465 -8.07 27.99 43.35
CA THR A 465 -7.81 29.30 43.98
C THR A 465 -7.52 29.18 45.48
N ARG A 466 -8.12 28.21 46.18
CA ARG A 466 -7.83 27.93 47.60
C ARG A 466 -6.46 27.27 47.80
N GLU A 467 -6.08 26.33 46.95
CA GLU A 467 -4.75 25.69 47.00
C GLU A 467 -3.65 26.72 46.70
N HIS A 468 -3.83 27.56 45.68
CA HIS A 468 -2.87 28.61 45.34
C HIS A 468 -2.70 29.68 46.44
N LYS A 469 -3.74 29.94 47.23
CA LYS A 469 -3.70 30.84 48.40
C LYS A 469 -3.04 30.22 49.64
N LEU A 470 -2.89 28.90 49.70
CA LEU A 470 -2.22 28.19 50.80
C LEU A 470 -0.70 28.02 50.55
N GLU A 471 -0.25 28.14 49.30
CA GLU A 471 1.16 28.07 48.90
C GLU A 471 1.90 29.43 48.86
N GLN A 472 1.17 30.54 49.05
CA GLN A 472 1.73 31.88 49.29
C GLN A 472 1.76 32.21 50.78
#